data_AF-C6IEE0-F1
#
_entry.id   AF-C6IEE0-F1
#
_cell.length_a   1.000
_cell.length_b   1.000
_cell.length_c   1.000
_cell.angle_alpha   90.00
_cell.angle_beta   90.00
_cell.angle_gamma   90.00
#
_symmetry.space_group_name_H-M   'P 1'
#
loop_
_entity.id
_entity.type
_entity.pdbx_description
1 polymer ?
#
loop_
_entity_poly.entity_id
_entity_poly.type
_entity_poly.pdbx_seq_one_letter_code
_entity_poly.pdbx_strand_id
1 'polypeptide(L)'
;MTKTTTGSSRLTVILSWVIALVCLVGGALFIWLMPSPGQGAIDLQAKKQKSPKSISDKIKQEQAQRELPANYSEQLVKQSEVLVKKNLEDQLRKFQEMAKKMRQRKNELLTKVEQRKLPRTAPDDANDTSKARNIPQAGKLSANPSVDDMYALLREYEAEIQQNHLAANAAKQALSKGLSFPEVYSSLKTGSSRMPSFDELIRMQTKGGEWATSAGSNASAGLEIKSTADLNNYRGLLGQATRQAGLAQSRLENLFGVVKQVGKPGGGFGIGNGQPGGGEGSGNGNGFGGMGEAAQGSGNRRPMNAYAGPRLNQEMVKAQALPGRRFSKSADRKGWLYINTWYMIGPWESFGREDFSIVHPPEISVDFDAVYTDGQVGTGVMETDSHPIKVIGEEVYLDGTLRWKFMQSESMHNTVPVTTGHSTYYAYTELYFDEATTMLVAIGTDDSGRVWINGKDVWRDYGTSWYNIDEHITPFQFRQGWNRILVRLENGGGGACGFSFLIIPQE
;
A
#
# COMPACT_ATOMS: atom_id res chain seq x y z
N MET A 1 -50.23 -77.19 -0.87
CA MET A 1 -51.54 -76.92 -0.22
C MET A 1 -51.22 -76.47 1.20
N THR A 2 -51.60 -75.32 1.71
CA THR A 2 -52.89 -74.60 1.67
C THR A 2 -52.67 -73.08 1.80
N LYS A 3 -53.50 -72.31 1.11
CA LYS A 3 -53.71 -70.87 1.30
C LYS A 3 -54.37 -70.63 2.66
N THR A 4 -54.05 -69.50 3.31
CA THR A 4 -55.03 -68.82 4.17
C THR A 4 -54.84 -67.31 4.08
N THR A 5 -55.85 -66.71 3.50
CA THR A 5 -56.10 -65.29 3.29
C THR A 5 -56.66 -64.71 4.59
N THR A 6 -56.14 -63.58 5.08
CA THR A 6 -56.87 -62.71 6.01
C THR A 6 -57.27 -61.47 5.22
N GLY A 7 -58.52 -61.46 4.73
CA GLY A 7 -59.09 -60.33 4.01
C GLY A 7 -59.25 -59.14 4.96
N SER A 8 -58.55 -58.04 4.68
CA SER A 8 -58.85 -56.76 5.30
C SER A 8 -60.23 -56.30 4.83
N SER A 9 -61.12 -56.04 5.78
CA SER A 9 -62.49 -55.63 5.50
C SER A 9 -62.49 -54.33 4.68
N ARG A 10 -63.26 -54.32 3.58
CA ARG A 10 -63.48 -53.12 2.75
C ARG A 10 -63.93 -51.91 3.59
N LEU A 11 -64.59 -52.18 4.72
CA LEU A 11 -65.06 -51.16 5.66
C LEU A 11 -63.90 -50.46 6.38
N THR A 12 -62.82 -51.18 6.71
CA THR A 12 -61.62 -50.63 7.37
C THR A 12 -60.81 -49.76 6.42
N VAL A 13 -60.74 -50.14 5.14
CA VAL A 13 -60.08 -49.32 4.10
C VAL A 13 -60.89 -48.05 3.85
N ILE A 14 -62.21 -48.15 3.70
CA ILE A 14 -63.08 -46.98 3.50
C ILE A 14 -62.99 -46.03 4.71
N LEU A 15 -62.99 -46.55 5.93
CA LEU A 15 -62.87 -45.74 7.14
C LEU A 15 -61.52 -45.00 7.21
N SER A 16 -60.42 -45.66 6.80
CA SER A 16 -59.09 -45.04 6.71
C SER A 16 -59.04 -43.90 5.69
N TRP A 17 -59.72 -44.04 4.55
CA TRP A 17 -59.78 -42.98 3.53
C TRP A 17 -60.68 -41.81 3.97
N VAL A 18 -61.76 -42.07 4.69
CA VAL A 18 -62.62 -41.02 5.26
C VAL A 18 -61.87 -40.22 6.32
N ILE A 19 -61.11 -40.87 7.20
CA ILE A 19 -60.29 -40.18 8.22
C ILE A 19 -59.21 -39.33 7.55
N ALA A 20 -58.51 -39.85 6.54
CA ALA A 20 -57.50 -39.08 5.80
C ALA A 20 -58.10 -37.85 5.09
N LEU A 21 -59.32 -37.97 4.55
CA LEU A 21 -60.02 -36.87 3.88
C LEU A 21 -60.51 -35.81 4.87
N VAL A 22 -60.97 -36.21 6.06
CA VAL A 22 -61.34 -35.28 7.14
C VAL A 22 -60.11 -34.54 7.67
N CYS A 23 -58.95 -35.20 7.79
CA CYS A 23 -57.70 -34.53 8.18
C CYS A 23 -57.20 -33.53 7.12
N LEU A 24 -57.32 -33.86 5.83
CA LEU A 24 -56.95 -32.95 4.73
C LEU A 24 -57.88 -31.73 4.64
N VAL A 25 -59.19 -31.93 4.77
CA VAL A 25 -60.16 -30.83 4.76
C VAL A 25 -60.04 -29.97 6.02
N GLY A 26 -59.78 -30.57 7.17
CA GLY A 26 -59.50 -29.86 8.42
C GLY A 26 -58.22 -29.02 8.36
N GLY A 27 -57.15 -29.55 7.77
CA GLY A 27 -55.90 -28.81 7.55
C GLY A 27 -56.05 -27.64 6.58
N ALA A 28 -56.80 -27.83 5.49
CA ALA A 28 -57.09 -26.76 4.53
C ALA A 28 -57.98 -25.66 5.12
N LEU A 29 -59.00 -26.02 5.91
CA LEU A 29 -59.83 -25.06 6.64
C LEU A 29 -59.04 -24.29 7.72
N PHE A 30 -58.07 -24.93 8.38
CA PHE A 30 -57.21 -24.27 9.36
C PHE A 30 -56.28 -23.22 8.72
N ILE A 31 -55.78 -23.50 7.51
CA ILE A 31 -54.98 -22.55 6.73
C ILE A 31 -55.87 -21.42 6.17
N TRP A 32 -57.13 -21.71 5.84
CA TRP A 32 -58.09 -20.73 5.30
C TRP A 32 -58.72 -19.84 6.37
N LEU A 33 -58.88 -20.32 7.61
CA LEU A 33 -59.32 -19.53 8.77
C LEU A 33 -58.18 -18.74 9.46
N MET A 34 -56.93 -18.89 9.03
CA MET A 34 -55.87 -17.98 9.48
C MET A 34 -56.11 -16.60 8.88
N PRO A 35 -56.10 -15.52 9.70
CA PRO A 35 -56.31 -14.18 9.19
C PRO A 35 -55.17 -13.83 8.21
N SER A 36 -55.57 -13.44 6.99
CA SER A 36 -54.68 -12.83 6.00
C SER A 36 -53.90 -11.67 6.65
N PRO A 37 -52.56 -11.63 6.57
CA PRO A 37 -51.78 -10.51 7.09
C PRO A 37 -51.90 -9.34 6.10
N GLY A 38 -53.04 -8.67 6.15
CA GLY A 38 -53.41 -7.58 5.26
C GLY A 38 -54.39 -6.64 5.95
N GLN A 39 -53.92 -5.93 6.98
CA GLN A 39 -54.23 -4.54 7.31
C GLN A 39 -53.73 -4.21 8.73
N GLY A 40 -52.41 -4.11 8.80
CA GLY A 40 -51.68 -3.44 9.85
C GLY A 40 -50.48 -2.73 9.22
N ALA A 41 -50.70 -2.08 8.07
CA ALA A 41 -49.73 -1.17 7.50
C ALA A 41 -49.69 0.09 8.38
N ILE A 42 -49.10 -0.04 9.57
CA ILE A 42 -48.29 1.05 10.09
C ILE A 42 -47.28 1.29 8.98
N ASP A 43 -47.28 2.51 8.46
CA ASP A 43 -46.39 2.99 7.42
C ASP A 43 -44.92 2.68 7.78
N LEU A 44 -44.47 1.48 7.40
CA LEU A 44 -43.10 1.02 7.51
C LEU A 44 -42.23 1.62 6.38
N GLN A 45 -42.76 2.56 5.58
CA GLN A 45 -41.92 3.43 4.76
C GLN A 45 -41.43 4.66 5.55
N ALA A 46 -42.08 5.06 6.64
CA ALA A 46 -41.58 6.12 7.53
C ALA A 46 -40.45 5.65 8.47
N LYS A 47 -40.24 4.33 8.59
CA LYS A 47 -39.09 3.75 9.27
C LYS A 47 -38.25 2.88 8.31
N LYS A 48 -37.97 3.44 7.13
CA LYS A 48 -36.69 3.16 6.44
C LYS A 48 -35.59 3.64 7.39
N GLN A 49 -35.26 2.78 8.34
CA GLN A 49 -34.12 2.93 9.23
C GLN A 49 -32.96 3.27 8.32
N LYS A 50 -32.48 4.53 8.42
CA LYS A 50 -31.31 5.03 7.68
C LYS A 50 -30.29 3.90 7.65
N SER A 51 -29.96 3.41 6.45
CA SER A 51 -29.09 2.25 6.31
C SER A 51 -27.83 2.45 7.17
N PRO A 52 -27.21 1.39 7.72
CA PRO A 52 -25.94 1.52 8.42
C PRO A 52 -24.91 2.29 7.58
N LYS A 53 -24.98 2.15 6.25
CA LYS A 53 -24.25 2.96 5.27
C LYS A 53 -24.59 4.45 5.38
N SER A 54 -25.85 4.89 5.35
CA SER A 54 -26.19 6.33 5.41
C SER A 54 -25.98 6.99 6.77
N ILE A 55 -26.00 6.22 7.88
CA ILE A 55 -25.59 6.73 9.19
C ILE A 55 -24.06 6.81 9.26
N SER A 56 -23.35 5.78 8.80
CA SER A 56 -21.88 5.78 8.69
C SER A 56 -21.39 6.91 7.78
N ASP A 57 -22.04 7.15 6.65
CA ASP A 57 -21.69 8.21 5.69
C ASP A 57 -21.98 9.61 6.27
N LYS A 58 -23.06 9.76 7.06
CA LYS A 58 -23.30 10.99 7.81
C LYS A 58 -22.26 11.23 8.90
N ILE A 59 -21.92 10.20 9.68
CA ILE A 59 -20.86 10.30 10.70
C ILE A 59 -19.49 10.54 10.04
N LYS A 60 -19.21 9.92 8.88
CA LYS A 60 -18.01 10.16 8.05
C LYS A 60 -17.95 11.62 7.60
N GLN A 61 -19.05 12.16 7.07
CA GLN A 61 -19.12 13.57 6.65
C GLN A 61 -18.98 14.53 7.83
N GLU A 62 -19.65 14.26 8.94
CA GLU A 62 -19.65 15.10 10.14
C GLU A 62 -18.28 15.09 10.85
N GLN A 63 -17.60 13.94 10.90
CA GLN A 63 -16.24 13.84 11.44
C GLN A 63 -15.18 14.41 10.51
N ALA A 64 -15.34 14.27 9.19
CA ALA A 64 -14.46 14.87 8.19
C ALA A 64 -14.55 16.40 8.16
N GLN A 65 -15.73 16.94 8.47
CA GLN A 65 -15.99 18.38 8.58
C GLN A 65 -15.72 18.93 9.98
N ARG A 66 -15.22 18.11 10.92
CA ARG A 66 -14.91 18.57 12.27
C ARG A 66 -13.81 19.63 12.21
N GLU A 67 -14.14 20.82 12.69
CA GLU A 67 -13.18 21.92 12.78
C GLU A 67 -12.04 21.57 13.75
N LEU A 68 -10.82 21.81 13.31
CA LEU A 68 -9.61 21.68 14.10
C LEU A 68 -9.27 23.05 14.71
N PRO A 69 -9.04 23.14 16.03
CA PRO A 69 -8.50 24.36 16.63
C PRO A 69 -7.17 24.74 15.96
N ALA A 70 -6.95 26.03 15.70
CA ALA A 70 -5.81 26.52 14.91
C ALA A 70 -4.43 26.04 15.43
N ASN A 71 -4.22 26.07 16.75
CA ASN A 71 -2.97 25.60 17.37
C ASN A 71 -2.76 24.08 17.17
N TYR A 72 -3.85 23.31 17.12
CA TYR A 72 -3.80 21.86 16.98
C TYR A 72 -3.55 21.46 15.52
N SER A 73 -4.21 22.13 14.55
CA SER A 73 -3.96 21.89 13.13
C SER A 73 -2.52 22.23 12.73
N GLU A 74 -1.96 23.32 13.26
CA GLU A 74 -0.55 23.68 13.02
C GLU A 74 0.43 22.60 13.51
N GLN A 75 0.19 22.02 14.69
CA GLN A 75 1.02 20.92 15.21
C GLN A 75 0.93 19.67 14.33
N LEU A 76 -0.28 19.29 13.90
CA LEU A 76 -0.49 18.12 13.05
C LEU A 76 0.11 18.30 11.65
N VAL A 77 0.06 19.51 11.10
CA VAL A 77 0.72 19.84 9.83
C VAL A 77 2.24 19.73 9.99
N LYS A 78 2.82 20.35 11.02
CA LYS A 78 4.26 20.24 11.30
C LYS A 78 4.70 18.78 11.41
N GLN A 79 3.97 17.96 12.15
CA GLN A 79 4.26 16.53 12.27
C GLN A 79 4.19 15.80 10.93
N SER A 80 3.19 16.11 10.10
CA SER A 80 3.01 15.50 8.78
C SER A 80 4.12 15.89 7.80
N GLU A 81 4.65 17.12 7.92
CA GLU A 81 5.73 17.61 7.04
C GLU A 81 7.13 17.13 7.45
N VAL A 82 7.40 16.82 8.73
CA VAL A 82 8.77 16.53 9.21
C VAL A 82 9.45 15.42 8.40
N LEU A 83 8.78 14.28 8.19
CA LEU A 83 9.37 13.17 7.45
C LEU A 83 9.40 13.42 5.94
N VAL A 84 8.43 14.16 5.43
CA VAL A 84 8.36 14.52 4.00
C VAL A 84 9.49 15.48 3.65
N LYS A 85 9.71 16.52 4.46
CA LYS A 85 10.86 17.42 4.34
C LYS A 85 12.16 16.64 4.38
N LYS A 86 12.35 15.76 5.37
CA LYS A 86 13.54 14.91 5.43
C LYS A 86 13.75 14.05 4.15
N ASN A 87 12.67 13.46 3.62
CA ASN A 87 12.74 12.66 2.40
C ASN A 87 13.12 13.52 1.18
N LEU A 88 12.48 14.68 1.01
CA LEU A 88 12.76 15.60 -0.08
C LEU A 88 14.16 16.21 0.04
N GLU A 89 14.67 16.46 1.25
CA GLU A 89 16.06 16.87 1.49
C GLU A 89 17.03 15.79 0.99
N ASP A 90 16.78 14.53 1.36
CA ASP A 90 17.60 13.40 0.93
C ASP A 90 17.59 13.25 -0.60
N GLN A 91 16.43 13.44 -1.24
CA GLN A 91 16.30 13.43 -2.70
C GLN A 91 17.00 14.63 -3.36
N LEU A 92 16.89 15.83 -2.79
CA LEU A 92 17.56 17.04 -3.25
C LEU A 92 19.07 16.85 -3.29
N ARG A 93 19.66 16.29 -2.22
CA ARG A 93 21.11 15.98 -2.20
C ARG A 93 21.51 15.06 -3.35
N LYS A 94 20.70 14.05 -3.68
CA LYS A 94 20.97 13.16 -4.82
C LYS A 94 20.85 13.90 -6.16
N PHE A 95 19.85 14.75 -6.31
CA PHE A 95 19.63 15.53 -7.54
C PHE A 95 20.78 16.53 -7.75
N GLN A 96 21.25 17.17 -6.69
CA GLN A 96 22.44 18.04 -6.72
C GLN A 96 23.68 17.29 -7.21
N GLU A 97 23.94 16.10 -6.67
CA GLU A 97 25.06 15.25 -7.11
C GLU A 97 24.93 14.81 -8.57
N MET A 98 23.72 14.41 -9.00
CA MET A 98 23.45 14.07 -10.40
C MET A 98 23.66 15.28 -11.32
N ALA A 99 23.12 16.45 -10.97
CA ALA A 99 23.29 17.69 -11.72
C ALA A 99 24.77 18.05 -11.86
N LYS A 100 25.54 17.99 -10.79
CA LYS A 100 27.00 18.22 -10.81
C LYS A 100 27.71 17.29 -11.79
N LYS A 101 27.45 15.98 -11.72
CA LYS A 101 28.05 14.99 -12.62
C LYS A 101 27.64 15.22 -14.08
N MET A 102 26.37 15.53 -14.34
CA MET A 102 25.89 15.77 -15.71
C MET A 102 26.45 17.07 -16.30
N ARG A 103 26.59 18.14 -15.51
CA ARG A 103 27.26 19.39 -15.92
C ARG A 103 28.69 19.12 -16.34
N GLN A 104 29.44 18.37 -15.53
CA GLN A 104 30.83 18.02 -15.84
C GLN A 104 30.91 17.25 -17.17
N ARG A 105 30.14 16.17 -17.30
CA ARG A 105 30.11 15.35 -18.52
C ARG A 105 29.74 16.16 -19.76
N LYS A 106 28.74 17.04 -19.65
CA LYS A 106 28.37 17.97 -20.73
C LYS A 106 29.55 18.87 -21.09
N ASN A 107 30.12 19.57 -20.13
CA ASN A 107 31.19 20.55 -20.37
C ASN A 107 32.43 19.92 -21.02
N GLU A 108 32.80 18.70 -20.60
CA GLU A 108 33.89 17.93 -21.22
C GLU A 108 33.62 17.63 -22.71
N LEU A 109 32.39 17.20 -23.04
CA LEU A 109 32.01 16.89 -24.42
C LEU A 109 31.88 18.15 -25.28
N LEU A 110 31.31 19.24 -24.76
CA LEU A 110 31.22 20.52 -25.49
C LEU A 110 32.61 21.08 -25.81
N THR A 111 33.54 21.00 -24.86
CA THR A 111 34.93 21.42 -25.10
C THR A 111 35.59 20.64 -26.23
N LYS A 112 35.30 19.33 -26.35
CA LYS A 112 35.77 18.51 -27.47
C LYS A 112 35.12 18.90 -28.80
N VAL A 113 33.85 19.28 -28.80
CA VAL A 113 33.15 19.79 -30.00
C VAL A 113 33.78 21.10 -30.46
N GLU A 114 34.02 22.03 -29.53
CA GLU A 114 34.63 23.34 -29.80
C GLU A 114 36.04 23.20 -30.41
N GLN A 115 36.83 22.23 -29.93
CA GLN A 115 38.20 21.97 -30.40
C GLN A 115 38.28 21.11 -31.67
N ARG A 116 37.14 20.60 -32.17
CA ARG A 116 37.13 19.72 -33.35
C ARG A 116 37.50 20.49 -34.60
N LYS A 117 38.52 20.02 -35.33
CA LYS A 117 38.84 20.54 -36.67
C LYS A 117 37.79 20.12 -37.68
N LEU A 118 37.23 21.09 -38.40
CA LEU A 118 36.20 20.88 -39.40
C LEU A 118 36.80 20.85 -40.82
N PRO A 119 36.18 20.12 -41.77
CA PRO A 119 36.49 20.26 -43.20
C PRO A 119 36.21 21.69 -43.70
N ARG A 120 36.92 22.14 -44.73
CA ARG A 120 36.71 23.47 -45.35
C ARG A 120 35.28 23.70 -45.87
N THR A 121 34.52 22.64 -46.10
CA THR A 121 33.14 22.69 -46.61
C THR A 121 32.09 22.73 -45.50
N ALA A 122 32.49 22.64 -44.22
CA ALA A 122 31.55 22.70 -43.10
C ALA A 122 31.17 24.16 -42.77
N PRO A 123 29.93 24.41 -42.31
CA PRO A 123 29.53 25.72 -41.81
C PRO A 123 30.42 26.21 -40.66
N ASP A 124 30.69 27.51 -40.60
CA ASP A 124 31.52 28.14 -39.55
C ASP A 124 30.92 27.97 -38.15
N ASP A 125 29.60 27.84 -38.05
CA ASP A 125 28.85 27.63 -36.81
C ASP A 125 28.67 26.15 -36.44
N ALA A 126 29.23 25.20 -37.20
CA ALA A 126 28.99 23.77 -37.00
C ALA A 126 29.50 23.23 -35.64
N ASN A 127 30.35 23.98 -34.94
CA ASN A 127 30.81 23.69 -33.58
C ASN A 127 30.24 24.66 -32.52
N ASP A 128 29.28 25.53 -32.84
CA ASP A 128 28.73 26.49 -31.86
C ASP A 128 27.97 25.76 -30.74
N THR A 129 28.49 25.85 -29.51
CA THR A 129 27.91 25.24 -28.31
C THR A 129 27.19 26.25 -27.40
N SER A 130 27.09 27.52 -27.79
CA SER A 130 26.61 28.64 -26.96
C SER A 130 25.28 28.35 -26.26
N LYS A 131 24.29 27.83 -26.99
CA LYS A 131 22.97 27.45 -26.44
C LYS A 131 23.05 26.37 -25.35
N ALA A 132 23.95 25.40 -25.49
CA ALA A 132 24.14 24.32 -24.52
C ALA A 132 25.00 24.74 -23.31
N ARG A 133 25.86 25.75 -23.48
CA ARG A 133 26.61 26.39 -22.39
C ARG A 133 25.68 27.20 -21.49
N ASN A 134 24.66 27.84 -22.06
CA ASN A 134 23.70 28.71 -21.36
C ASN A 134 22.47 27.99 -20.77
N ILE A 135 22.54 26.67 -20.55
CA ILE A 135 21.46 25.93 -19.86
C ILE A 135 21.30 26.47 -18.42
N PRO A 136 20.10 26.88 -18.01
CA PRO A 136 19.85 27.37 -16.65
C PRO A 136 20.23 26.33 -15.58
N GLN A 137 20.83 26.81 -14.50
CA GLN A 137 21.10 25.98 -13.32
C GLN A 137 19.96 26.16 -12.31
N ALA A 138 19.60 25.07 -11.63
CA ALA A 138 18.63 25.11 -10.54
C ALA A 138 19.13 26.01 -9.40
N GLY A 139 18.18 26.63 -8.69
CA GLY A 139 18.43 27.59 -7.62
C GLY A 139 19.06 27.01 -6.35
N LYS A 140 19.01 27.80 -5.27
CA LYS A 140 19.41 27.37 -3.93
C LYS A 140 18.19 27.37 -3.01
N LEU A 141 18.19 26.42 -2.08
CA LEU A 141 17.15 26.30 -1.07
C LEU A 141 17.22 27.49 -0.09
N SER A 142 16.05 28.00 0.34
CA SER A 142 15.96 29.05 1.35
C SER A 142 16.31 28.49 2.75
N ALA A 143 16.49 29.39 3.74
CA ALA A 143 16.89 28.97 5.10
C ALA A 143 15.84 28.11 5.82
N ASN A 144 14.55 28.37 5.56
CA ASN A 144 13.41 27.63 6.12
C ASN A 144 12.44 27.27 4.98
N PRO A 145 12.74 26.25 4.18
CA PRO A 145 11.95 25.92 3.01
C PRO A 145 10.65 25.22 3.39
N SER A 146 9.57 25.56 2.70
CA SER A 146 8.33 24.78 2.71
C SER A 146 8.48 23.51 1.86
N VAL A 147 7.52 22.58 1.96
CA VAL A 147 7.52 21.39 1.11
C VAL A 147 7.39 21.77 -0.37
N ASP A 148 6.60 22.80 -0.68
CA ASP A 148 6.45 23.34 -2.02
C ASP A 148 7.78 23.87 -2.57
N ASP A 149 8.51 24.69 -1.79
CA ASP A 149 9.82 25.21 -2.19
C ASP A 149 10.81 24.09 -2.54
N MET A 150 10.84 23.05 -1.71
CA MET A 150 11.71 21.88 -1.92
C MET A 150 11.31 21.09 -3.17
N TYR A 151 10.01 20.90 -3.37
CA TYR A 151 9.48 20.18 -4.51
C TYR A 151 9.70 20.96 -5.81
N ALA A 152 9.49 22.27 -5.81
CA ALA A 152 9.80 23.16 -6.93
C ALA A 152 11.27 23.07 -7.31
N LEU A 153 12.18 23.09 -6.33
CA LEU A 153 13.61 22.97 -6.58
C LEU A 153 14.00 21.60 -7.16
N LEU A 154 13.36 20.51 -6.73
CA LEU A 154 13.54 19.19 -7.36
C LEU A 154 13.15 19.19 -8.83
N ARG A 155 12.06 19.88 -9.21
CA ARG A 155 11.64 20.02 -10.61
C ARG A 155 12.66 20.81 -11.44
N GLU A 156 13.21 21.89 -10.88
CA GLU A 156 14.29 22.64 -11.52
C GLU A 156 15.50 21.75 -11.79
N TYR A 157 15.93 20.96 -10.80
CA TYR A 157 17.02 20.00 -10.99
C TYR A 157 16.68 18.90 -12.01
N GLU A 158 15.44 18.35 -12.02
CA GLU A 158 15.03 17.36 -13.04
C GLU A 158 15.16 17.95 -14.44
N ALA A 159 14.62 19.15 -14.66
CA ALA A 159 14.69 19.85 -15.94
C ALA A 159 16.14 20.12 -16.35
N GLU A 160 16.95 20.64 -15.43
CA GLU A 160 18.36 20.91 -15.68
C GLU A 160 19.13 19.64 -16.09
N ILE A 161 18.98 18.54 -15.35
CA ILE A 161 19.70 17.29 -15.62
C ILE A 161 19.31 16.76 -16.99
N GLN A 162 18.01 16.80 -17.34
CA GLN A 162 17.54 16.35 -18.65
C GLN A 162 18.10 17.21 -19.79
N GLN A 163 18.10 18.53 -19.66
CA GLN A 163 18.66 19.43 -20.67
C GLN A 163 20.18 19.23 -20.83
N ASN A 164 20.92 19.11 -19.72
CA ASN A 164 22.35 18.83 -19.78
C ASN A 164 22.65 17.44 -20.39
N HIS A 165 21.81 16.44 -20.13
CA HIS A 165 21.93 15.12 -20.74
C HIS A 165 21.71 15.17 -22.26
N LEU A 166 20.69 15.91 -22.71
CA LEU A 166 20.42 16.12 -24.13
C LEU A 166 21.59 16.80 -24.83
N ALA A 167 22.16 17.85 -24.23
CA ALA A 167 23.36 18.52 -24.74
C ALA A 167 24.56 17.56 -24.82
N ALA A 168 24.79 16.75 -23.79
CA ALA A 168 25.84 15.74 -23.80
C ALA A 168 25.65 14.70 -24.91
N ASN A 169 24.41 14.25 -25.15
CA ASN A 169 24.11 13.31 -26.23
C ASN A 169 24.28 13.95 -27.62
N ALA A 170 23.85 15.20 -27.80
CA ALA A 170 24.09 15.95 -29.04
C ALA A 170 25.58 16.09 -29.33
N ALA A 171 26.37 16.45 -28.32
CA ALA A 171 27.82 16.56 -28.43
C ALA A 171 28.47 15.23 -28.81
N LYS A 172 28.04 14.12 -28.18
CA LYS A 172 28.53 12.78 -28.52
C LYS A 172 28.22 12.41 -29.97
N GLN A 173 27.01 12.69 -30.45
CA GLN A 173 26.62 12.39 -31.84
C GLN A 173 27.35 13.28 -32.84
N ALA A 174 27.50 14.57 -32.57
CA ALA A 174 28.27 15.49 -33.39
C ALA A 174 29.72 15.00 -33.52
N LEU A 175 30.37 14.64 -32.40
CA LEU A 175 31.73 14.12 -32.41
C LEU A 175 31.87 12.79 -33.15
N SER A 176 30.95 11.83 -32.94
CA SER A 176 31.08 10.49 -33.51
C SER A 176 30.70 10.42 -34.98
N LYS A 177 29.73 11.23 -35.43
CA LYS A 177 29.19 11.21 -36.79
C LYS A 177 29.71 12.36 -37.66
N GLY A 178 30.52 13.27 -37.10
CA GLY A 178 31.03 14.44 -37.82
C GLY A 178 29.98 15.49 -38.15
N LEU A 179 28.81 15.47 -37.47
CA LEU A 179 27.70 16.38 -37.76
C LEU A 179 27.87 17.75 -37.11
N SER A 180 27.09 18.73 -37.58
CA SER A 180 26.94 20.05 -36.94
C SER A 180 26.27 19.90 -35.58
N PHE A 181 26.88 20.46 -34.52
CA PHE A 181 26.32 20.39 -33.18
C PHE A 181 24.98 21.14 -33.05
N PRO A 182 24.83 22.40 -33.51
CA PRO A 182 23.56 23.11 -33.46
C PRO A 182 22.41 22.36 -34.12
N GLU A 183 22.64 21.75 -35.28
CA GLU A 183 21.63 20.97 -36.01
C GLU A 183 21.19 19.75 -35.19
N VAL A 184 22.15 18.95 -34.71
CA VAL A 184 21.86 17.78 -33.87
C VAL A 184 21.14 18.21 -32.58
N TYR A 185 21.61 19.26 -31.91
CA TYR A 185 21.03 19.74 -30.66
C TYR A 185 19.58 20.21 -30.85
N SER A 186 19.29 20.93 -31.95
CA SER A 186 17.92 21.38 -32.28
C SER A 186 16.99 20.23 -32.70
N SER A 187 17.53 19.16 -33.29
CA SER A 187 16.74 17.98 -33.70
C SER A 187 16.30 17.10 -32.53
N LEU A 188 16.97 17.19 -31.37
CA LEU A 188 16.61 16.43 -30.18
C LEU A 188 15.47 17.14 -29.44
N LYS A 189 14.43 16.38 -29.07
CA LYS A 189 13.31 16.91 -28.29
C LYS A 189 13.78 17.41 -26.92
N THR A 190 13.57 18.69 -26.62
CA THR A 190 13.88 19.30 -25.33
C THR A 190 13.26 18.50 -24.18
N GLY A 191 14.10 18.09 -23.22
CA GLY A 191 13.61 17.49 -21.98
C GLY A 191 13.02 18.57 -21.07
N SER A 192 11.73 18.48 -20.77
CA SER A 192 11.09 19.22 -19.68
C SER A 192 10.93 18.29 -18.46
N SER A 193 10.88 18.90 -17.27
CA SER A 193 10.48 18.19 -16.05
C SER A 193 9.18 17.42 -16.31
N ARG A 194 9.18 16.13 -15.99
CA ARG A 194 7.97 15.28 -16.05
C ARG A 194 7.21 15.30 -14.74
N MET A 195 7.81 15.86 -13.69
CA MET A 195 7.11 16.12 -12.44
C MET A 195 6.07 17.23 -12.65
N PRO A 196 4.79 16.97 -12.28
CA PRO A 196 3.73 18.00 -12.27
C PRO A 196 4.08 19.12 -11.29
N SER A 197 3.50 20.30 -11.47
CA SER A 197 3.68 21.40 -10.50
C SER A 197 2.98 21.09 -9.18
N PHE A 198 3.36 21.79 -8.11
CA PHE A 198 2.69 21.62 -6.83
C PHE A 198 1.21 22.04 -6.93
N ASP A 199 0.89 23.10 -7.68
CA ASP A 199 -0.49 23.49 -8.02
C ASP A 199 -1.27 22.40 -8.75
N GLU A 200 -0.61 21.67 -9.66
CA GLU A 200 -1.22 20.56 -10.37
C GLU A 200 -1.50 19.39 -9.42
N LEU A 201 -0.59 19.10 -8.49
CA LEU A 201 -0.82 18.11 -7.43
C LEU A 201 -1.99 18.53 -6.52
N ILE A 202 -2.11 19.82 -6.18
CA ILE A 202 -3.24 20.35 -5.41
C ILE A 202 -4.54 20.09 -6.18
N ARG A 203 -4.61 20.47 -7.46
CA ARG A 203 -5.79 20.24 -8.31
C ARG A 203 -6.15 18.76 -8.43
N MET A 204 -5.17 17.88 -8.54
CA MET A 204 -5.39 16.42 -8.58
C MET A 204 -5.96 15.92 -7.26
N GLN A 205 -5.41 16.36 -6.13
CA GLN A 205 -5.87 15.97 -4.79
C GLN A 205 -7.28 16.47 -4.50
N THR A 206 -7.63 17.69 -4.92
CA THR A 206 -8.97 18.28 -4.72
C THR A 206 -9.98 17.88 -5.80
N LYS A 207 -9.60 17.05 -6.77
CA LYS A 207 -10.42 16.68 -7.95
C LYS A 207 -10.95 17.93 -8.69
N GLY A 208 -10.14 18.98 -8.76
CA GLY A 208 -10.48 20.26 -9.40
C GLY A 208 -11.24 21.26 -8.51
N GLY A 209 -11.48 20.94 -7.23
CA GLY A 209 -12.03 21.89 -6.27
C GLY A 209 -11.00 22.96 -5.84
N GLU A 210 -11.48 24.13 -5.45
CA GLU A 210 -10.65 25.18 -4.87
C GLU A 210 -10.30 24.86 -3.41
N TRP A 211 -9.03 25.05 -3.03
CA TRP A 211 -8.58 24.99 -1.64
C TRP A 211 -8.27 26.41 -1.17
N ALA A 212 -8.84 26.81 -0.03
CA ALA A 212 -8.56 28.09 0.57
C ALA A 212 -7.05 28.29 0.85
N THR A 213 -6.54 29.46 0.48
CA THR A 213 -5.18 29.91 0.76
C THR A 213 -5.19 31.22 1.55
N SER A 214 -4.20 31.45 2.41
CA SER A 214 -4.03 32.72 3.11
C SER A 214 -2.58 33.02 3.48
N ALA A 215 -2.28 34.29 3.74
CA ALA A 215 -0.94 34.72 4.17
C ALA A 215 -0.54 34.23 5.57
N GLY A 216 -1.51 33.75 6.37
CA GLY A 216 -1.30 33.16 7.70
C GLY A 216 -1.43 31.64 7.70
N SER A 217 -1.22 30.99 6.55
CA SER A 217 -1.42 29.56 6.38
C SER A 217 -0.54 28.74 7.33
N ASN A 218 -1.07 27.61 7.77
CA ASN A 218 -0.35 26.65 8.61
C ASN A 218 0.32 25.52 7.81
N ALA A 219 0.14 25.48 6.48
CA ALA A 219 0.69 24.46 5.59
C ALA A 219 1.42 25.04 4.36
N SER A 220 2.19 24.19 3.66
CA SER A 220 2.94 24.55 2.45
C SER A 220 2.01 25.01 1.31
N ALA A 221 2.57 25.80 0.37
CA ALA A 221 1.84 26.45 -0.72
C ALA A 221 0.72 27.41 -0.28
N GLY A 222 0.78 27.95 0.95
CA GLY A 222 -0.22 28.89 1.43
C GLY A 222 -1.55 28.25 1.85
N LEU A 223 -1.62 26.92 1.94
CA LEU A 223 -2.87 26.19 2.16
C LEU A 223 -3.39 26.30 3.61
N GLU A 224 -4.69 26.53 3.76
CA GLU A 224 -5.33 26.56 5.08
C GLU A 224 -5.87 25.17 5.47
N ILE A 225 -5.45 24.69 6.65
CA ILE A 225 -5.93 23.44 7.23
C ILE A 225 -6.85 23.75 8.42
N LYS A 226 -8.17 23.69 8.18
CA LYS A 226 -9.21 24.02 9.17
C LYS A 226 -9.99 22.79 9.65
N SER A 227 -10.00 21.71 8.87
CA SER A 227 -10.72 20.48 9.18
C SER A 227 -9.83 19.24 9.10
N THR A 228 -10.32 18.13 9.64
CA THR A 228 -9.68 16.82 9.49
C THR A 228 -9.63 16.38 8.03
N ALA A 229 -10.65 16.71 7.21
CA ALA A 229 -10.63 16.48 5.78
C ALA A 229 -9.49 17.24 5.08
N ASP A 230 -9.29 18.52 5.40
CA ASP A 230 -8.21 19.32 4.83
C ASP A 230 -6.85 18.70 5.18
N LEU A 231 -6.67 18.28 6.43
CA LEU A 231 -5.43 17.66 6.89
C LEU A 231 -5.15 16.34 6.16
N ASN A 232 -6.17 15.52 5.93
CA ASN A 232 -6.02 14.25 5.23
C ASN A 232 -5.74 14.45 3.74
N ASN A 233 -6.41 15.42 3.11
CA ASN A 233 -6.07 15.85 1.76
C ASN A 233 -4.62 16.35 1.69
N TYR A 234 -4.16 17.05 2.73
CA TYR A 234 -2.82 17.62 2.76
C TYR A 234 -1.76 16.53 2.89
N ARG A 235 -1.99 15.54 3.76
CA ARG A 235 -1.15 14.34 3.85
C ARG A 235 -1.11 13.57 2.52
N GLY A 236 -2.25 13.44 1.83
CA GLY A 236 -2.33 12.86 0.50
C GLY A 236 -1.48 13.61 -0.52
N LEU A 237 -1.56 14.95 -0.53
CA LEU A 237 -0.74 15.84 -1.37
C LEU A 237 0.76 15.67 -1.09
N LEU A 238 1.17 15.64 0.18
CA LEU A 238 2.56 15.38 0.59
C LEU A 238 3.06 14.01 0.10
N GLY A 239 2.19 12.99 0.19
CA GLY A 239 2.45 11.66 -0.35
C GLY A 239 2.65 11.68 -1.87
N GLN A 240 1.80 12.41 -2.61
CA GLN A 240 1.94 12.59 -4.06
C GLN A 240 3.27 13.25 -4.42
N ALA A 241 3.64 14.33 -3.73
CA ALA A 241 4.90 15.03 -3.95
C ALA A 241 6.12 14.11 -3.78
N THR A 242 6.14 13.33 -2.69
CA THR A 242 7.20 12.35 -2.41
C THR A 242 7.27 11.27 -3.49
N ARG A 243 6.12 10.76 -3.94
CA ARG A 243 6.04 9.75 -5.02
C ARG A 243 6.59 10.31 -6.34
N GLN A 244 6.17 11.52 -6.74
CA GLN A 244 6.62 12.12 -8.00
C GLN A 244 8.14 12.37 -8.00
N ALA A 245 8.68 12.81 -6.88
CA ALA A 245 10.11 13.02 -6.74
C ALA A 245 10.90 11.69 -6.74
N GLY A 246 10.37 10.62 -6.13
CA GLY A 246 10.95 9.28 -6.24
C GLY A 246 10.96 8.73 -7.67
N LEU A 247 9.86 8.89 -8.40
CA LEU A 247 9.77 8.51 -9.82
C LEU A 247 10.76 9.32 -10.69
N ALA A 248 10.91 10.62 -10.41
CA ALA A 248 11.90 11.45 -11.07
C ALA A 248 13.32 10.99 -10.79
N GLN A 249 13.66 10.65 -9.54
CA GLN A 249 14.96 10.10 -9.19
C GLN A 249 15.28 8.86 -10.04
N SER A 250 14.34 7.91 -10.12
CA SER A 250 14.53 6.69 -10.93
C SER A 250 14.75 6.99 -12.41
N ARG A 251 13.97 7.92 -12.99
CA ARG A 251 14.15 8.34 -14.39
C ARG A 251 15.53 8.97 -14.62
N LEU A 252 16.01 9.79 -13.69
CA LEU A 252 17.29 10.47 -13.80
C LEU A 252 18.46 9.50 -13.63
N GLU A 253 18.39 8.56 -12.68
CA GLU A 253 19.40 7.52 -12.48
C GLU A 253 19.64 6.69 -13.76
N ASN A 254 18.57 6.39 -14.50
CA ASN A 254 18.66 5.70 -15.79
C ASN A 254 19.51 6.46 -16.84
N LEU A 255 19.56 7.80 -16.79
CA LEU A 255 20.37 8.61 -17.71
C LEU A 255 21.88 8.45 -17.50
N PHE A 256 22.28 8.02 -16.29
CA PHE A 256 23.67 7.75 -15.95
C PHE A 256 24.09 6.31 -16.25
N GLY A 257 23.20 5.48 -16.80
CA GLY A 257 23.48 4.07 -17.06
C GLY A 257 23.58 3.23 -15.79
N VAL A 258 23.08 3.74 -14.66
CA VAL A 258 22.87 2.94 -13.46
C VAL A 258 21.65 2.06 -13.73
N VAL A 259 21.89 0.89 -14.31
CA VAL A 259 20.86 -0.13 -14.51
C VAL A 259 20.49 -0.68 -13.13
N LYS A 260 19.40 -0.18 -12.53
CA LYS A 260 18.50 -1.08 -11.81
C LYS A 260 17.69 -1.82 -12.86
N GLN A 261 17.53 -3.13 -12.71
CA GLN A 261 16.58 -3.90 -13.53
C GLN A 261 15.17 -3.34 -13.33
N VAL A 262 14.80 -2.36 -14.15
CA VAL A 262 13.42 -1.90 -14.31
C VAL A 262 12.80 -2.85 -15.33
N GLY A 263 11.90 -3.72 -14.87
CA GLY A 263 11.06 -4.53 -15.74
C GLY A 263 10.39 -3.63 -16.79
N LYS A 264 10.47 -4.06 -18.05
CA LYS A 264 9.96 -3.32 -19.21
C LYS A 264 8.48 -2.92 -19.01
N PRO A 265 8.08 -1.71 -19.45
CA PRO A 265 6.67 -1.36 -19.57
C PRO A 265 6.04 -2.17 -20.71
N GLY A 266 5.03 -2.96 -20.39
CA GLY A 266 4.22 -3.67 -21.37
C GLY A 266 3.33 -2.71 -22.15
N GLY A 267 3.85 -2.12 -23.22
CA GLY A 267 3.06 -1.46 -24.25
C GLY A 267 2.67 -2.49 -25.31
N GLY A 268 1.41 -2.93 -25.30
CA GLY A 268 0.80 -3.68 -26.39
C GLY A 268 -0.17 -2.79 -27.16
N PHE A 269 0.32 -2.10 -28.19
CA PHE A 269 -0.53 -1.64 -29.30
C PHE A 269 -0.89 -2.87 -30.14
N GLY A 270 -2.16 -3.28 -30.10
CA GLY A 270 -2.71 -4.30 -31.00
C GLY A 270 -3.65 -3.65 -32.00
N ILE A 271 -3.17 -3.41 -33.22
CA ILE A 271 -4.02 -3.24 -34.41
C ILE A 271 -4.06 -4.58 -35.13
N GLY A 272 -5.27 -5.08 -35.41
CA GLY A 272 -5.50 -5.96 -36.58
C GLY A 272 -6.01 -7.39 -36.31
N ASN A 273 -7.34 -7.51 -36.32
CA ASN A 273 -8.18 -8.54 -36.96
C ASN A 273 -7.95 -10.05 -36.74
N GLY A 274 -9.01 -10.71 -36.24
CA GLY A 274 -9.29 -12.15 -36.46
C GLY A 274 -10.22 -12.79 -35.41
N GLN A 275 -11.55 -12.59 -35.52
CA GLN A 275 -12.59 -13.44 -34.92
C GLN A 275 -12.64 -14.84 -35.60
N PRO A 276 -13.48 -15.81 -35.17
CA PRO A 276 -13.99 -16.17 -33.83
C PRO A 276 -13.90 -17.71 -33.56
N GLY A 277 -14.04 -18.15 -32.30
CA GLY A 277 -14.24 -19.57 -31.99
C GLY A 277 -14.66 -19.78 -30.55
N GLY A 278 -15.95 -20.09 -30.33
CA GLY A 278 -16.56 -20.28 -29.02
C GLY A 278 -16.34 -21.67 -28.40
N GLY A 279 -16.82 -21.81 -27.17
CA GLY A 279 -16.93 -23.09 -26.47
C GLY A 279 -17.14 -22.89 -24.96
N GLU A 280 -18.40 -22.93 -24.53
CA GLU A 280 -18.81 -23.04 -23.13
C GLU A 280 -18.21 -24.28 -22.44
N GLY A 281 -17.96 -24.18 -21.14
CA GLY A 281 -17.47 -25.32 -20.35
C GLY A 281 -17.36 -25.00 -18.86
N SER A 282 -18.51 -25.03 -18.18
CA SER A 282 -18.63 -25.16 -16.72
C SER A 282 -17.77 -26.31 -16.19
N GLY A 283 -16.98 -26.06 -15.13
CA GLY A 283 -16.18 -27.09 -14.46
C GLY A 283 -15.75 -26.67 -13.06
N ASN A 284 -16.66 -26.83 -12.10
CA ASN A 284 -16.40 -26.78 -10.67
C ASN A 284 -15.44 -27.92 -10.30
N GLY A 285 -14.30 -27.64 -9.67
CA GLY A 285 -13.29 -28.66 -9.35
C GLY A 285 -12.37 -28.27 -8.19
N ASN A 286 -12.70 -28.78 -7.00
CA ASN A 286 -11.81 -28.82 -5.83
C ASN A 286 -10.50 -29.55 -6.17
N GLY A 287 -9.35 -29.02 -5.74
CA GLY A 287 -8.06 -29.69 -5.88
C GLY A 287 -7.07 -29.30 -4.78
N PHE A 288 -6.99 -30.13 -3.75
CA PHE A 288 -5.85 -30.20 -2.83
C PHE A 288 -4.68 -30.93 -3.52
N GLY A 289 -3.48 -30.33 -3.42
CA GLY A 289 -2.17 -30.98 -3.21
C GLY A 289 -1.66 -32.03 -4.20
N GLY A 290 -0.53 -31.74 -4.85
CA GLY A 290 0.34 -32.77 -5.44
C GLY A 290 1.54 -32.19 -6.19
N MET A 291 2.75 -32.52 -5.73
CA MET A 291 4.05 -32.13 -6.30
C MET A 291 4.20 -32.45 -7.81
N GLY A 292 4.87 -31.55 -8.53
CA GLY A 292 5.40 -31.79 -9.87
C GLY A 292 6.24 -30.59 -10.33
N GLU A 293 7.49 -30.85 -10.69
CA GLU A 293 8.56 -29.89 -10.96
C GLU A 293 8.30 -28.90 -12.11
N ALA A 294 8.96 -27.74 -11.95
CA ALA A 294 9.51 -26.88 -13.00
C ALA A 294 8.54 -26.21 -14.00
N ALA A 295 8.13 -24.99 -13.65
CA ALA A 295 8.10 -23.89 -14.62
C ALA A 295 8.65 -22.62 -13.94
N GLN A 296 9.88 -22.27 -14.32
CA GLN A 296 10.60 -21.07 -13.90
C GLN A 296 9.85 -19.82 -14.41
N GLY A 297 9.53 -18.89 -13.50
CA GLY A 297 8.99 -17.57 -13.81
C GLY A 297 9.22 -16.62 -12.64
N SER A 298 9.94 -15.54 -12.89
CA SER A 298 10.74 -14.74 -11.95
C SER A 298 9.96 -13.73 -11.09
N GLY A 299 9.84 -14.01 -9.80
CA GLY A 299 9.99 -13.03 -8.73
C GLY A 299 11.11 -13.54 -7.83
N ASN A 300 11.94 -12.67 -7.26
CA ASN A 300 12.98 -13.07 -6.30
C ASN A 300 12.33 -13.53 -4.98
N ARG A 301 11.55 -14.63 -5.02
CA ARG A 301 11.16 -15.37 -3.83
C ARG A 301 12.45 -15.92 -3.26
N ARG A 302 12.81 -15.56 -2.03
CA ARG A 302 13.88 -16.30 -1.36
C ARG A 302 13.35 -17.72 -1.12
N PRO A 303 13.93 -18.77 -1.72
CA PRO A 303 13.66 -20.10 -1.22
C PRO A 303 14.09 -20.12 0.26
N MET A 304 13.31 -20.82 1.09
CA MET A 304 13.49 -21.02 2.53
C MET A 304 14.94 -21.30 2.98
N ASN A 305 15.78 -21.77 2.05
CA ASN A 305 17.19 -22.11 2.19
C ASN A 305 18.16 -20.92 2.40
N ALA A 306 17.71 -19.66 2.32
CA ALA A 306 18.62 -18.50 2.44
C ALA A 306 18.76 -17.92 3.86
N TYR A 307 17.88 -18.26 4.81
CA TYR A 307 18.07 -17.87 6.21
C TYR A 307 18.98 -18.89 6.91
N ALA A 308 20.23 -18.50 7.13
CA ALA A 308 21.28 -19.29 7.77
C ALA A 308 21.37 -19.06 9.31
N GLY A 309 20.33 -18.46 9.91
CA GLY A 309 20.29 -18.17 11.34
C GLY A 309 19.67 -19.31 12.19
N PRO A 310 19.71 -19.19 13.53
CA PRO A 310 19.03 -20.11 14.44
C PRO A 310 17.53 -20.16 14.11
N ARG A 311 16.98 -21.37 14.01
CA ARG A 311 15.55 -21.60 13.77
C ARG A 311 14.83 -21.93 15.08
N LEU A 312 13.64 -21.38 15.28
CA LEU A 312 12.75 -21.77 16.36
C LEU A 312 12.10 -23.11 16.04
N ASN A 313 12.04 -24.01 17.02
CA ASN A 313 11.23 -25.22 16.89
C ASN A 313 9.74 -24.82 16.98
N GLN A 314 9.04 -24.85 15.84
CA GLN A 314 7.64 -24.42 15.75
C GLN A 314 6.69 -25.20 16.67
N GLU A 315 6.95 -26.49 16.92
CA GLU A 315 6.15 -27.30 17.84
C GLU A 315 6.35 -26.81 19.29
N MET A 316 7.59 -26.50 19.67
CA MET A 316 7.87 -25.89 20.97
C MET A 316 7.24 -24.50 21.10
N VAL A 317 7.29 -23.67 20.05
CA VAL A 317 6.61 -22.36 20.06
C VAL A 317 5.12 -22.57 20.31
N LYS A 318 4.47 -23.45 19.54
CA LYS A 318 3.02 -23.71 19.68
C LYS A 318 2.66 -24.28 21.05
N ALA A 319 3.54 -25.07 21.66
CA ALA A 319 3.29 -25.66 22.98
C ALA A 319 3.53 -24.68 24.14
N GLN A 320 4.48 -23.75 24.01
CA GLN A 320 4.96 -22.93 25.13
C GLN A 320 4.63 -21.44 25.01
N ALA A 321 4.39 -20.94 23.80
CA ALA A 321 4.10 -19.52 23.59
C ALA A 321 2.66 -19.19 23.92
N LEU A 322 2.47 -18.04 24.55
CA LEU A 322 1.19 -17.64 25.12
C LEU A 322 0.85 -16.21 24.69
N PRO A 323 -0.44 -15.87 24.54
CA PRO A 323 -0.81 -14.51 24.17
C PRO A 323 -0.55 -13.58 25.34
N GLY A 324 0.18 -12.48 25.11
CA GLY A 324 0.43 -11.53 26.19
C GLY A 324 1.13 -10.25 25.74
N ARG A 325 0.76 -9.12 26.34
CA ARG A 325 1.34 -7.79 26.05
C ARG A 325 2.05 -7.15 27.26
N ARG A 326 2.21 -7.89 28.35
CA ARG A 326 2.92 -7.43 29.54
C ARG A 326 3.98 -8.44 29.94
N PHE A 327 5.18 -7.95 30.25
CA PHE A 327 6.28 -8.75 30.74
C PHE A 327 6.77 -8.28 32.11
N SER A 328 7.11 -9.25 32.96
CA SER A 328 7.70 -9.03 34.28
C SER A 328 8.61 -10.21 34.64
N LYS A 329 9.84 -9.96 35.09
CA LYS A 329 10.73 -11.06 35.52
C LYS A 329 10.26 -11.73 36.80
N SER A 330 9.42 -11.09 37.60
CA SER A 330 8.84 -11.68 38.81
C SER A 330 7.50 -12.38 38.54
N ALA A 331 7.02 -12.45 37.29
CA ALA A 331 5.80 -13.17 36.99
C ALA A 331 5.94 -14.66 37.32
N ASP A 332 4.97 -15.24 38.03
CA ASP A 332 4.91 -16.69 38.29
C ASP A 332 4.89 -17.50 36.98
N ARG A 333 4.30 -16.91 35.94
CA ARG A 333 4.24 -17.47 34.60
C ARG A 333 5.49 -17.11 33.80
N LYS A 334 6.26 -18.13 33.44
CA LYS A 334 7.42 -18.04 32.53
C LYS A 334 7.05 -18.60 31.15
N GLY A 335 7.70 -18.12 30.11
CA GLY A 335 7.52 -18.64 28.75
C GLY A 335 7.61 -17.58 27.68
N TRP A 336 7.38 -18.01 26.44
CA TRP A 336 7.41 -17.16 25.26
C TRP A 336 6.08 -16.44 25.12
N LEU A 337 6.10 -15.19 24.63
CA LEU A 337 4.88 -14.44 24.40
C LEU A 337 4.70 -14.20 22.90
N TYR A 338 3.53 -14.54 22.38
CA TYR A 338 3.10 -14.09 21.05
C TYR A 338 2.11 -12.95 21.19
N ILE A 339 2.15 -12.03 20.22
CA ILE A 339 1.29 -10.85 20.21
C ILE A 339 0.18 -11.07 19.19
N ASN A 340 -1.04 -11.19 19.69
CA ASN A 340 -2.23 -11.43 18.89
C ASN A 340 -3.22 -10.27 18.87
N THR A 341 -2.92 -9.18 19.59
CA THR A 341 -3.86 -8.06 19.77
C THR A 341 -3.28 -6.81 19.14
N TRP A 342 -3.95 -6.31 18.11
CA TRP A 342 -3.46 -5.26 17.24
C TRP A 342 -4.57 -4.29 16.86
N TYR A 343 -4.20 -3.03 16.66
CA TYR A 343 -4.97 -2.14 15.80
C TYR A 343 -4.39 -2.27 14.41
N MET A 344 -5.22 -2.54 13.40
CA MET A 344 -4.78 -2.76 12.03
C MET A 344 -5.49 -1.84 11.06
N ILE A 345 -4.81 -1.47 9.98
CA ILE A 345 -5.33 -0.60 8.93
C ILE A 345 -4.74 -0.93 7.56
N GLY A 346 -5.54 -0.72 6.52
CA GLY A 346 -5.24 -1.06 5.13
C GLY A 346 -6.50 -1.62 4.45
N PRO A 347 -6.46 -1.91 3.15
CA PRO A 347 -5.28 -1.87 2.28
C PRO A 347 -5.02 -0.50 1.62
N TRP A 348 -3.76 -0.06 1.58
CA TRP A 348 -3.27 0.90 0.57
C TRP A 348 -2.80 0.15 -0.67
N GLU A 349 -2.77 0.82 -1.82
CA GLU A 349 -2.25 0.24 -3.07
C GLU A 349 -0.71 0.19 -3.07
N SER A 350 -0.15 -0.99 -3.33
CA SER A 350 1.30 -1.21 -3.49
C SER A 350 1.75 -1.29 -4.96
N PHE A 351 0.82 -1.17 -5.92
CA PHE A 351 1.09 -1.13 -7.37
C PHE A 351 1.90 -2.31 -7.89
N GLY A 352 1.74 -3.48 -7.26
CA GLY A 352 2.45 -4.71 -7.59
C GLY A 352 3.96 -4.66 -7.31
N ARG A 353 4.40 -3.80 -6.39
CA ARG A 353 5.80 -3.70 -5.96
C ARG A 353 5.91 -3.71 -4.45
N GLU A 354 6.78 -4.57 -3.93
CA GLU A 354 7.25 -4.51 -2.54
C GLU A 354 8.23 -3.33 -2.39
N ASP A 355 7.69 -2.10 -2.37
CA ASP A 355 8.48 -0.87 -2.28
C ASP A 355 8.31 -0.19 -0.92
N PHE A 356 9.21 -0.55 0.01
CA PHE A 356 9.31 0.07 1.33
C PHE A 356 9.75 1.55 1.31
N SER A 357 9.98 2.15 0.13
CA SER A 357 10.20 3.60 0.00
C SER A 357 8.90 4.41 -0.10
N ILE A 358 7.78 3.76 -0.41
CA ILE A 358 6.45 4.37 -0.32
C ILE A 358 6.12 4.51 1.16
N VAL A 359 5.94 5.74 1.64
CA VAL A 359 5.62 6.00 3.05
C VAL A 359 4.13 6.29 3.17
N HIS A 360 3.43 5.51 4.00
CA HIS A 360 2.04 5.77 4.37
C HIS A 360 1.95 6.46 5.73
N PRO A 361 0.81 7.13 6.04
CA PRO A 361 0.66 7.90 7.27
C PRO A 361 1.01 7.17 8.58
N PRO A 362 0.71 5.87 8.77
CA PRO A 362 1.07 5.17 10.01
C PRO A 362 2.58 5.11 10.31
N GLU A 363 3.47 5.22 9.31
CA GLU A 363 4.92 5.28 9.54
C GLU A 363 5.37 6.62 10.15
N ILE A 364 4.55 7.66 10.01
CA ILE A 364 4.81 9.01 10.52
C ILE A 364 4.23 9.14 11.92
N SER A 365 2.95 8.83 12.07
CA SER A 365 2.22 8.91 13.33
C SER A 365 1.02 7.98 13.33
N VAL A 366 0.81 7.29 14.45
CA VAL A 366 -0.39 6.48 14.67
C VAL A 366 -1.46 7.35 15.31
N ASP A 367 -2.51 7.61 14.54
CA ASP A 367 -3.73 8.31 14.97
C ASP A 367 -4.91 7.37 14.74
N PHE A 368 -5.49 6.86 15.83
CA PHE A 368 -6.59 5.88 15.79
C PHE A 368 -7.91 6.48 15.31
N ASP A 369 -8.08 7.80 15.44
CA ASP A 369 -9.28 8.51 15.01
C ASP A 369 -9.20 8.94 13.54
N ALA A 370 -8.02 8.78 12.90
CA ALA A 370 -7.81 9.15 11.52
C ALA A 370 -8.66 8.31 10.54
N VAL A 371 -9.09 8.99 9.48
CA VAL A 371 -9.83 8.41 8.35
C VAL A 371 -9.05 8.73 7.09
N TYR A 372 -8.45 7.72 6.48
CA TYR A 372 -7.69 7.90 5.24
C TYR A 372 -8.60 7.65 4.05
N THR A 373 -8.39 8.39 2.96
CA THR A 373 -9.22 8.32 1.72
C THR A 373 -8.39 7.94 0.49
N ASP A 374 -7.11 7.65 0.69
CA ASP A 374 -6.15 7.23 -0.32
C ASP A 374 -5.89 5.71 -0.28
N GLY A 375 -6.79 4.95 0.35
CA GLY A 375 -6.76 3.50 0.34
C GLY A 375 -7.10 2.92 -1.03
N GLN A 376 -6.95 1.61 -1.13
CA GLN A 376 -7.24 0.86 -2.34
C GLN A 376 -8.75 0.84 -2.63
N VAL A 377 -9.11 0.90 -3.91
CA VAL A 377 -10.50 0.83 -4.40
C VAL A 377 -10.67 -0.44 -5.22
N GLY A 378 -11.74 -1.19 -5.00
CA GLY A 378 -11.97 -2.46 -5.70
C GLY A 378 -12.71 -3.48 -4.84
N THR A 379 -12.34 -4.75 -4.96
CA THR A 379 -12.88 -5.83 -4.13
C THR A 379 -11.78 -6.44 -3.27
N GLY A 380 -12.17 -7.00 -2.13
CA GLY A 380 -11.31 -7.78 -1.25
C GLY A 380 -12.15 -8.73 -0.41
N VAL A 381 -11.50 -9.58 0.37
CA VAL A 381 -12.18 -10.52 1.26
C VAL A 381 -11.95 -10.11 2.70
N MET A 382 -13.02 -9.84 3.43
CA MET A 382 -12.95 -9.47 4.84
C MET A 382 -12.62 -10.71 5.67
N GLU A 383 -11.37 -10.82 6.12
CA GLU A 383 -10.92 -12.03 6.80
C GLU A 383 -11.57 -12.21 8.16
N THR A 384 -12.04 -13.42 8.38
CA THR A 384 -12.34 -13.96 9.71
C THR A 384 -11.10 -14.74 10.13
N ASP A 385 -10.63 -14.50 11.35
CA ASP A 385 -9.36 -14.96 11.96
C ASP A 385 -9.18 -16.50 12.08
N SER A 386 -9.86 -17.27 11.25
CA SER A 386 -10.04 -18.70 11.41
C SER A 386 -8.94 -19.55 10.76
N HIS A 387 -8.05 -19.01 9.90
CA HIS A 387 -6.97 -19.82 9.31
C HIS A 387 -5.77 -19.02 8.73
N PRO A 388 -4.52 -19.37 9.09
CA PRO A 388 -3.30 -18.61 8.70
C PRO A 388 -2.86 -18.72 7.23
N ILE A 389 -3.63 -19.42 6.39
CA ILE A 389 -3.24 -19.77 5.00
C ILE A 389 -4.45 -19.66 4.06
N LYS A 390 -5.66 -19.50 4.60
CA LYS A 390 -6.87 -19.45 3.79
C LYS A 390 -7.51 -18.10 3.99
N VAL A 391 -7.83 -17.48 2.87
CA VAL A 391 -8.69 -16.30 2.85
C VAL A 391 -10.11 -16.79 3.10
N ILE A 392 -10.58 -16.65 4.34
CA ILE A 392 -11.92 -17.08 4.76
C ILE A 392 -12.71 -15.85 5.18
N GLY A 393 -13.72 -15.50 4.40
CA GLY A 393 -14.51 -14.31 4.68
C GLY A 393 -15.50 -13.96 3.59
N GLU A 394 -16.26 -12.91 3.84
CA GLU A 394 -17.19 -12.33 2.85
C GLU A 394 -16.43 -11.40 1.90
N GLU A 395 -16.81 -11.42 0.62
CA GLU A 395 -16.34 -10.43 -0.35
C GLU A 395 -16.91 -9.05 0.01
N VAL A 396 -16.05 -8.05 0.03
CA VAL A 396 -16.38 -6.66 0.35
C VAL A 396 -15.88 -5.73 -0.74
N TYR A 397 -16.64 -4.65 -0.96
CA TYR A 397 -16.22 -3.55 -1.83
C TYR A 397 -15.44 -2.51 -1.03
N LEU A 398 -14.27 -2.14 -1.54
CA LEU A 398 -13.36 -1.14 -1.00
C LEU A 398 -13.60 0.19 -1.72
N ASP A 399 -13.94 1.24 -0.97
CA ASP A 399 -14.19 2.59 -1.49
C ASP A 399 -12.99 3.54 -1.34
N GLY A 400 -11.84 3.01 -0.91
CA GLY A 400 -10.63 3.78 -0.60
C GLY A 400 -10.60 4.39 0.80
N THR A 401 -11.65 4.22 1.61
CA THR A 401 -11.69 4.72 2.98
C THR A 401 -11.09 3.72 3.97
N LEU A 402 -10.04 4.13 4.69
CA LEU A 402 -9.38 3.31 5.69
C LEU A 402 -9.55 3.87 7.10
N ARG A 403 -9.76 2.96 8.05
CA ARG A 403 -9.85 3.24 9.49
C ARG A 403 -9.14 2.15 10.25
N TRP A 404 -8.59 2.50 11.40
CA TRP A 404 -8.04 1.50 12.31
C TRP A 404 -9.14 0.58 12.80
N LYS A 405 -8.86 -0.71 12.77
CA LYS A 405 -9.71 -1.78 13.29
C LYS A 405 -8.98 -2.48 14.40
N PHE A 406 -9.62 -2.59 15.56
CA PHE A 406 -9.13 -3.47 16.60
C PHE A 406 -9.33 -4.93 16.17
N MET A 407 -8.25 -5.71 16.19
CA MET A 407 -8.23 -7.11 15.82
C MET A 407 -7.50 -7.89 16.91
N GLN A 408 -8.12 -8.99 17.33
CA GLN A 408 -7.52 -9.91 18.28
C GLN A 408 -7.61 -11.32 17.71
N SER A 409 -6.46 -11.91 17.43
CA SER A 409 -6.39 -13.26 16.88
C SER A 409 -6.49 -14.34 17.96
N GLU A 410 -7.12 -15.47 17.68
CA GLU A 410 -7.05 -16.68 18.50
C GLU A 410 -5.70 -17.41 18.34
N SER A 411 -4.92 -17.02 17.33
CA SER A 411 -3.65 -17.66 16.99
C SER A 411 -2.47 -16.68 17.06
N MET A 412 -1.25 -17.21 16.94
CA MET A 412 -0.02 -16.41 16.82
C MET A 412 0.13 -15.74 15.44
N HIS A 413 -0.60 -16.23 14.44
CA HIS A 413 -0.62 -15.69 13.10
C HIS A 413 -1.81 -14.74 12.98
N ASN A 414 -1.50 -13.47 12.80
CA ASN A 414 -2.46 -12.39 12.72
C ASN A 414 -2.81 -12.12 11.26
N THR A 415 -4.09 -12.14 10.91
CA THR A 415 -4.56 -11.80 9.57
C THR A 415 -4.90 -10.32 9.45
N VAL A 416 -4.88 -9.80 8.22
CA VAL A 416 -5.24 -8.41 7.93
C VAL A 416 -6.77 -8.20 7.92
N PRO A 417 -7.28 -6.96 8.07
CA PRO A 417 -8.72 -6.73 8.13
C PRO A 417 -9.50 -7.06 6.86
N VAL A 418 -8.83 -6.93 5.70
CA VAL A 418 -9.37 -7.28 4.37
C VAL A 418 -8.19 -7.70 3.51
N THR A 419 -8.22 -8.90 2.96
CA THR A 419 -7.21 -9.40 2.04
C THR A 419 -7.54 -9.02 0.60
N THR A 420 -6.60 -8.38 -0.07
CA THR A 420 -6.63 -8.15 -1.52
C THR A 420 -5.20 -8.06 -2.05
N GLY A 421 -5.04 -8.11 -3.37
CA GLY A 421 -3.74 -8.13 -4.02
C GLY A 421 -3.12 -6.75 -4.16
N HIS A 422 -1.79 -6.72 -4.20
CA HIS A 422 -1.02 -5.49 -4.38
C HIS A 422 -1.35 -4.46 -3.30
N SER A 423 -1.25 -4.89 -2.06
CA SER A 423 -1.75 -4.12 -0.91
C SER A 423 -0.69 -3.93 0.16
N THR A 424 -0.74 -2.77 0.81
CA THR A 424 0.05 -2.45 1.99
C THR A 424 -0.86 -2.30 3.21
N TYR A 425 -0.45 -2.89 4.34
CA TYR A 425 -1.15 -2.85 5.61
C TYR A 425 -0.23 -2.40 6.73
N TYR A 426 -0.82 -1.92 7.81
CA TYR A 426 -0.13 -1.60 9.05
C TYR A 426 -0.84 -2.20 10.26
N ALA A 427 -0.05 -2.67 11.21
CA ALA A 427 -0.53 -3.14 12.51
C ALA A 427 0.26 -2.46 13.63
N TYR A 428 -0.45 -1.94 14.62
CA TYR A 428 0.10 -1.26 15.78
C TYR A 428 -0.35 -1.92 17.08
N THR A 429 0.57 -2.01 18.04
CA THR A 429 0.25 -2.39 19.41
C THR A 429 1.28 -1.82 20.39
N GLU A 430 1.00 -1.96 21.67
CA GLU A 430 1.90 -1.54 22.75
C GLU A 430 2.15 -2.70 23.71
N LEU A 431 3.41 -2.82 24.15
CA LEU A 431 3.87 -3.82 25.11
C LEU A 431 4.33 -3.12 26.38
N TYR A 432 3.94 -3.62 27.55
CA TYR A 432 4.36 -3.09 28.84
C TYR A 432 5.44 -3.97 29.48
N PHE A 433 6.52 -3.36 29.95
CA PHE A 433 7.60 -4.05 30.65
C PHE A 433 7.75 -3.47 32.06
N ASP A 434 7.68 -4.30 33.10
CA ASP A 434 7.86 -3.87 34.49
C ASP A 434 9.28 -3.33 34.73
N GLU A 435 10.26 -3.81 33.97
CA GLU A 435 11.65 -3.38 33.99
C GLU A 435 12.28 -3.47 32.59
N ALA A 436 13.32 -2.67 32.33
CA ALA A 436 14.04 -2.74 31.07
C ALA A 436 14.65 -4.14 30.89
N THR A 437 14.29 -4.83 29.80
CA THR A 437 14.67 -6.22 29.56
C THR A 437 15.10 -6.44 28.10
N THR A 438 16.21 -7.15 27.90
CA THR A 438 16.58 -7.64 26.57
C THR A 438 15.81 -8.92 26.28
N MET A 439 15.17 -8.98 25.11
CA MET A 439 14.49 -10.16 24.61
C MET A 439 14.89 -10.43 23.17
N LEU A 440 14.77 -11.67 22.73
CA LEU A 440 14.72 -11.97 21.30
C LEU A 440 13.34 -11.61 20.76
N VAL A 441 13.31 -10.92 19.64
CA VAL A 441 12.10 -10.61 18.87
C VAL A 441 12.12 -11.51 17.64
N ALA A 442 11.12 -12.39 17.52
CA ALA A 442 10.91 -13.22 16.34
C ALA A 442 9.74 -12.69 15.52
N ILE A 443 9.95 -12.55 14.21
CA ILE A 443 9.00 -11.95 13.26
C ILE A 443 8.81 -12.91 12.10
N GLY A 444 7.56 -13.06 11.65
CA GLY A 444 7.18 -13.76 10.42
C GLY A 444 6.12 -12.99 9.65
N THR A 445 6.17 -12.99 8.33
CA THR A 445 5.31 -12.19 7.44
C THR A 445 4.94 -12.93 6.16
N ASP A 446 3.73 -12.72 5.66
CA ASP A 446 3.25 -13.20 4.37
C ASP A 446 2.54 -12.03 3.66
N ASP A 447 3.10 -11.40 2.63
CA ASP A 447 4.22 -11.85 1.77
C ASP A 447 5.61 -11.27 2.18
N SER A 448 5.64 -10.04 2.74
CA SER A 448 6.86 -9.38 3.23
C SER A 448 6.52 -8.24 4.20
N GLY A 449 7.48 -7.80 5.03
CA GLY A 449 7.19 -6.72 5.97
C GLY A 449 8.36 -5.91 6.51
N ARG A 450 8.02 -4.96 7.38
CA ARG A 450 8.95 -4.07 8.10
C ARG A 450 8.43 -3.78 9.50
N VAL A 451 9.33 -3.70 10.47
CA VAL A 451 8.99 -3.58 11.89
C VAL A 451 9.77 -2.46 12.55
N TRP A 452 9.04 -1.63 13.30
CA TRP A 452 9.59 -0.60 14.17
C TRP A 452 9.22 -0.88 15.62
N ILE A 453 10.18 -0.68 16.52
CA ILE A 453 9.96 -0.70 17.97
C ILE A 453 10.43 0.63 18.54
N ASN A 454 9.53 1.36 19.20
CA ASN A 454 9.76 2.71 19.72
C ASN A 454 10.28 3.69 18.63
N GLY A 455 9.83 3.52 17.39
CA GLY A 455 10.26 4.32 16.23
C GLY A 455 11.62 3.93 15.64
N LYS A 456 12.35 2.98 16.25
CA LYS A 456 13.58 2.43 15.69
C LYS A 456 13.25 1.35 14.66
N ASP A 457 13.84 1.43 13.48
CA ASP A 457 13.78 0.40 12.43
C ASP A 457 14.52 -0.85 12.94
N VAL A 458 13.76 -1.92 13.25
CA VAL A 458 14.31 -3.16 13.83
C VAL A 458 14.59 -4.17 12.75
N TRP A 459 13.67 -4.30 11.79
CA TRP A 459 13.79 -5.26 10.71
C TRP A 459 12.99 -4.83 9.49
N ARG A 460 13.48 -5.20 8.30
CA ARG A 460 12.83 -5.00 7.02
C ARG A 460 13.19 -6.16 6.11
N ASP A 461 12.21 -6.67 5.37
CA ASP A 461 12.45 -7.66 4.33
C ASP A 461 13.10 -7.05 3.07
N TYR A 462 13.80 -7.89 2.30
CA TYR A 462 14.41 -7.56 1.02
C TYR A 462 13.88 -8.46 -0.12
N GLY A 463 12.72 -9.10 0.07
CA GLY A 463 11.93 -9.77 -0.96
C GLY A 463 10.73 -10.53 -0.37
N THR A 464 9.98 -11.20 -1.23
CA THR A 464 8.84 -12.05 -0.85
C THR A 464 9.32 -13.34 -0.20
N SER A 465 8.70 -13.75 0.91
CA SER A 465 8.95 -15.05 1.53
C SER A 465 7.65 -15.79 1.84
N TRP A 466 7.73 -17.12 1.91
CA TRP A 466 6.65 -17.93 2.48
C TRP A 466 6.67 -17.78 4.00
N TYR A 467 5.48 -17.61 4.59
CA TYR A 467 5.33 -17.43 6.03
C TYR A 467 6.14 -18.44 6.85
N ASN A 468 7.05 -17.92 7.68
CA ASN A 468 7.66 -18.65 8.78
C ASN A 468 7.71 -17.76 10.02
N ILE A 469 7.40 -18.35 11.17
CA ILE A 469 7.36 -17.64 12.46
C ILE A 469 8.67 -16.96 12.86
N ASP A 470 9.79 -17.40 12.27
CA ASP A 470 11.15 -17.01 12.58
C ASP A 470 11.93 -16.51 11.36
N GLU A 471 11.24 -15.90 10.38
CA GLU A 471 11.88 -15.23 9.23
C GLU A 471 13.00 -14.28 9.67
N HIS A 472 12.81 -13.65 10.83
CA HIS A 472 13.86 -12.90 11.50
C HIS A 472 13.81 -13.07 13.01
N ILE A 473 14.98 -13.28 13.62
CA ILE A 473 15.16 -13.23 15.07
C ILE A 473 16.27 -12.22 15.39
N THR A 474 16.01 -11.28 16.28
CA THR A 474 17.00 -10.29 16.70
C THR A 474 16.85 -9.92 18.18
N PRO A 475 17.94 -9.73 18.93
CA PRO A 475 17.86 -9.19 20.28
C PRO A 475 17.43 -7.72 20.26
N PHE A 476 16.49 -7.37 21.13
CA PHE A 476 16.05 -6.00 21.35
C PHE A 476 15.94 -5.69 22.84
N GLN A 477 16.49 -4.55 23.25
CA GLN A 477 16.38 -4.04 24.62
C GLN A 477 15.11 -3.20 24.75
N PHE A 478 14.07 -3.77 25.36
CA PHE A 478 12.86 -3.03 25.71
C PHE A 478 13.12 -2.12 26.91
N ARG A 479 12.49 -0.94 26.90
CA ARG A 479 12.54 -0.02 28.05
C ARG A 479 11.48 -0.43 29.09
N GLN A 480 11.70 -0.04 30.33
CA GLN A 480 10.63 -0.06 31.34
C GLN A 480 9.43 0.79 30.88
N GLY A 481 8.22 0.31 31.17
CA GLY A 481 6.97 0.92 30.76
C GLY A 481 6.52 0.52 29.36
N TRP A 482 5.83 1.44 28.68
CA TRP A 482 5.22 1.19 27.38
C TRP A 482 6.22 1.23 26.22
N ASN A 483 6.17 0.21 25.37
CA ASN A 483 6.95 0.06 24.15
C ASN A 483 6.01 -0.03 22.95
N ARG A 484 6.18 0.85 21.97
CA ARG A 484 5.29 0.95 20.80
C ARG A 484 5.82 0.07 19.68
N ILE A 485 4.96 -0.75 19.09
CA ILE A 485 5.31 -1.64 17.98
C ILE A 485 4.47 -1.25 16.76
N LEU A 486 5.13 -1.04 15.63
CA LEU A 486 4.49 -0.86 14.34
C LEU A 486 5.02 -1.91 13.38
N VAL A 487 4.12 -2.59 12.69
CA VAL A 487 4.40 -3.56 11.64
C VAL A 487 3.79 -3.03 10.35
N ARG A 488 4.55 -3.07 9.26
CA ARG A 488 4.07 -2.92 7.89
C ARG A 488 4.10 -4.28 7.22
N LEU A 489 3.07 -4.57 6.45
CA LEU A 489 2.91 -5.83 5.72
C LEU A 489 2.53 -5.53 4.27
N GLU A 490 3.15 -6.23 3.33
CA GLU A 490 2.83 -6.17 1.90
C GLU A 490 2.18 -7.50 1.46
N ASN A 491 1.15 -7.42 0.62
CA ASN A 491 0.55 -8.55 -0.09
C ASN A 491 0.76 -8.37 -1.59
N GLY A 492 1.61 -9.21 -2.18
CA GLY A 492 1.94 -9.19 -3.59
C GLY A 492 0.96 -10.00 -4.44
N GLY A 493 0.52 -11.17 -3.95
CA GLY A 493 -0.20 -12.17 -4.74
C GLY A 493 -1.73 -12.17 -4.62
N GLY A 494 -2.30 -11.41 -3.67
CA GLY A 494 -3.74 -11.44 -3.36
C GLY A 494 -4.19 -12.71 -2.64
N GLY A 495 -3.25 -13.57 -2.25
CA GLY A 495 -3.48 -14.70 -1.34
C GLY A 495 -3.58 -14.25 0.10
N ALA A 496 -3.66 -15.22 1.02
CA ALA A 496 -3.70 -14.95 2.46
C ALA A 496 -2.52 -14.07 2.88
N CYS A 497 -2.79 -13.11 3.76
CA CYS A 497 -1.81 -12.13 4.20
C CYS A 497 -1.86 -11.99 5.71
N GLY A 498 -0.70 -12.12 6.34
CA GLY A 498 -0.62 -12.08 7.79
C GLY A 498 0.80 -12.03 8.33
N PHE A 499 0.90 -11.99 9.64
CA PHE A 499 2.18 -11.87 10.33
C PHE A 499 2.14 -12.45 11.75
N SER A 500 3.32 -12.74 12.29
CA SER A 500 3.51 -13.11 13.68
C SER A 500 4.58 -12.25 14.32
N PHE A 501 4.42 -11.99 15.62
CA PHE A 501 5.37 -11.25 16.42
C PHE A 501 5.48 -11.92 17.78
N LEU A 502 6.68 -12.38 18.11
CA LEU A 502 6.96 -13.04 19.38
C LEU A 502 8.10 -12.34 20.10
N ILE A 503 7.99 -12.33 21.43
CA ILE A 503 9.07 -11.92 22.32
C ILE A 503 9.46 -13.10 23.21
N ILE A 504 10.76 -13.37 23.25
CA ILE A 504 11.35 -14.55 23.87
C ILE A 504 12.40 -14.06 24.88
N PRO A 505 12.24 -14.38 26.18
CA PRO A 505 13.29 -14.15 27.17
C PRO A 505 14.58 -14.87 26.78
N GLN A 506 15.74 -14.27 27.05
CA GLN A 506 17.04 -14.89 26.74
C GLN A 506 17.48 -15.94 27.78
N GLU A 507 16.83 -15.98 28.94
CA GLU A 507 17.14 -16.87 30.07
C GLU A 507 16.06 -17.93 30.25
#